data_AF-A0A518BK25-F1
#
_entry.id   AF-A0A518BK25-F1
#
_cell.length_a   1.000
_cell.length_b   1.000
_cell.length_c   1.000
_cell.angle_alpha   90.00
_cell.angle_beta   90.00
_cell.angle_gamma   90.00
#
_symmetry.space_group_name_H-M   'P 1'
#
loop_
_entity.id
_entity.type
_entity.pdbx_description
1 polymer ?
#
loop_
_entity_poly.entity_id
_entity_poly.type
_entity_poly.pdbx_seq_one_letter_code
_entity_poly.pdbx_strand_id
1 'polypeptide(L)'
;MTKRIHYCYLLTRTLPEGGCRYYVGIRTAPKYRTPESDSAYMGSGRAIRRAVKAHPGAFSKTILDVFDTREEARAMERALVGLETANSKWSYNLVTGGEDSGLASEETKARISAANLRRFEDPAEREKTGAASRSVWASLSPEEREAIGVKRGATNRRRYQDPAERKRHRAMLKERYADPDYKTRHAESVSNVNRSREGRARNSAGNLKRYANETPKQRAARIEKATERNRALAQDPAWLEKNAAAVRRPETRAKLSASERKLCEDPAERERRSARQLKRYANETPDQKAARRQAISEGRQRAKAERARVQREVQWILAALLLNKYAA
;
A
#
# COMPACT_ATOMS: atom_id res chain seq x y z
N MET A 1 -5.57 25.15 32.49
CA MET A 1 -4.71 25.69 31.41
C MET A 1 -3.63 26.54 32.06
N THR A 2 -2.35 26.18 31.89
CA THR A 2 -1.23 27.00 32.38
C THR A 2 -1.21 28.31 31.59
N LYS A 3 -1.42 29.45 32.26
CA LYS A 3 -1.27 30.78 31.66
C LYS A 3 0.13 30.89 31.01
N ARG A 4 0.21 31.49 29.84
CA ARG A 4 1.45 31.73 29.11
C ARG A 4 1.64 33.24 28.97
N ILE A 5 2.88 33.68 28.80
CA ILE A 5 3.21 35.08 28.53
C ILE A 5 3.59 35.18 27.06
N HIS A 6 3.06 36.18 26.38
CA HIS A 6 3.36 36.48 24.99
C HIS A 6 4.12 37.80 24.96
N TYR A 7 5.21 37.89 24.21
CA TYR A 7 5.94 39.14 24.09
C TYR A 7 6.55 39.29 22.70
N CYS A 8 6.60 40.53 22.22
CA CYS A 8 7.33 40.91 21.02
C CYS A 8 8.71 41.42 21.43
N TYR A 9 9.73 41.08 20.65
CA TYR A 9 11.10 41.48 20.94
C TYR A 9 11.85 41.82 19.65
N LEU A 10 12.82 42.70 19.81
CA LEU A 10 13.78 43.11 18.80
C LEU A 10 15.14 42.51 19.15
N LEU A 11 15.78 41.87 18.17
CA LEU A 11 17.20 41.54 18.24
C LEU A 11 17.94 42.50 17.33
N THR A 12 18.99 43.14 17.85
CA THR A 12 19.88 43.99 17.07
C THR A 12 21.29 43.42 17.10
N ARG A 13 21.95 43.43 15.95
CA ARG A 13 23.37 43.13 15.81
C ARG A 13 24.06 44.33 15.19
N THR A 14 25.09 44.83 15.86
CA THR A 14 26.00 45.83 15.31
C THR A 14 26.94 45.18 14.30
N LEU A 15 27.16 45.85 13.16
CA LEU A 15 28.06 45.39 12.11
C LEU A 15 29.45 46.06 12.24
N PRO A 16 30.54 45.36 11.91
CA PRO A 16 31.90 45.94 11.91
C PRO A 16 32.05 47.19 11.04
N GLU A 17 31.38 47.22 9.88
CA GLU A 17 31.42 48.29 8.89
C GLU A 17 30.59 49.54 9.23
N GLY A 18 29.97 49.58 10.42
CA GLY A 18 29.01 50.61 10.80
C GLY A 18 27.60 50.27 10.34
N GLY A 19 26.62 50.44 11.24
CA GLY A 19 25.22 50.08 11.03
C GLY A 19 24.78 48.86 11.83
N CYS A 20 23.49 48.52 11.74
CA CYS A 20 22.90 47.39 12.45
C CYS A 20 22.00 46.54 11.54
N ARG A 21 21.94 45.24 11.85
CA ARG A 21 20.87 44.36 11.36
C ARG A 21 19.95 44.00 12.49
N TYR A 22 18.69 43.77 12.17
CA TYR A 22 17.68 43.51 13.17
C TYR A 22 16.75 42.35 12.83
N TYR A 23 16.09 41.83 13.86
CA TYR A 23 15.07 40.81 13.75
C TYR A 23 13.95 41.14 14.74
N VAL A 24 12.72 41.18 14.26
CA VAL A 24 11.54 41.29 15.14
C VAL A 24 10.90 39.91 15.22
N GLY A 25 10.54 39.50 16.42
CA GLY A 25 9.89 38.22 16.63
C GLY A 25 8.92 38.21 17.80
N ILE A 26 8.03 37.22 17.80
CA ILE A 26 7.19 36.89 18.95
C ILE A 26 7.66 35.63 19.66
N ARG A 27 7.54 35.63 20.99
CA ARG A 27 7.76 34.46 21.84
C ARG A 27 6.49 34.20 22.64
N THR A 28 6.16 32.91 22.78
CA THR A 28 5.32 32.44 23.89
C THR A 28 6.19 31.71 24.90
N ALA A 29 6.21 32.19 26.14
CA ALA A 29 6.98 31.62 27.24
C ALA A 29 6.05 31.08 28.36
N PRO A 30 6.52 30.12 29.17
CA PRO A 30 5.81 29.71 30.38
C PRO A 30 5.67 30.87 31.37
N LYS A 31 4.58 30.96 32.14
CA LYS A 31 4.32 32.06 33.09
C LYS A 31 5.46 32.36 34.07
N TYR A 32 6.17 31.33 34.51
CA TYR A 32 7.26 31.47 35.48
C TYR A 32 8.55 32.03 34.88
N ARG A 33 8.59 32.30 33.57
CA ARG A 33 9.71 32.93 32.89
C ARG A 33 9.30 34.32 32.43
N THR A 34 9.96 35.34 32.97
CA THR A 34 9.79 36.73 32.52
C THR A 34 10.46 36.92 31.16
N PRO A 35 9.98 37.85 30.31
CA PRO A 35 10.63 38.17 29.04
C PRO A 35 12.14 38.47 29.17
N GLU A 36 12.53 39.15 30.26
CA GLU A 36 13.91 39.55 30.57
C GLU A 36 14.78 38.36 30.99
N SER A 37 14.22 37.38 31.72
CA SER A 37 14.93 36.15 32.12
C SER A 37 15.04 35.13 30.99
N ASP A 38 14.40 35.38 29.85
CA ASP A 38 14.40 34.51 28.68
C ASP A 38 15.50 34.85 27.67
N SER A 39 16.70 35.14 28.20
CA SER A 39 17.88 35.56 27.44
C SER A 39 18.43 34.47 26.53
N ALA A 40 18.22 33.19 26.86
CA ALA A 40 18.73 32.06 26.07
C ALA A 40 18.10 31.93 24.67
N TYR A 41 17.01 32.64 24.39
CA TYR A 41 16.30 32.52 23.11
C TYR A 41 16.43 33.75 22.25
N MET A 42 16.94 33.49 21.06
CA MET A 42 17.25 34.48 20.03
C MET A 42 16.44 34.23 18.74
N GLY A 43 15.24 33.67 18.87
CA GLY A 43 14.29 33.52 17.77
C GLY A 43 14.24 32.16 17.07
N SER A 44 13.11 31.91 16.41
CA SER A 44 12.79 30.68 15.68
C SER A 44 13.16 30.73 14.20
N GLY A 45 13.28 31.94 13.64
CA GLY A 45 13.58 32.16 12.22
C GLY A 45 14.87 31.46 11.76
N ARG A 46 14.87 30.94 10.53
CA ARG A 46 16.03 30.22 9.98
C ARG A 46 17.24 31.15 9.78
N ALA A 47 17.01 32.38 9.33
CA ALA A 47 18.08 33.36 9.09
C ALA A 47 18.72 33.82 10.40
N ILE A 48 17.92 34.23 11.39
CA ILE A 48 18.42 34.66 12.70
C ILE A 48 19.15 33.54 13.45
N ARG A 49 18.64 32.30 13.45
CA ARG A 49 19.35 31.17 14.09
C ARG A 49 20.72 30.91 13.50
N ARG A 50 20.87 31.04 12.17
CA ARG A 50 22.17 30.93 11.50
C ARG A 50 23.10 32.08 11.89
N ALA A 51 22.57 33.30 11.93
CA ALA A 51 23.36 34.49 12.27
C ALA A 51 23.84 34.46 13.73
N VAL A 52 22.98 34.08 14.68
CA VAL A 52 23.33 33.91 16.11
C VAL A 52 24.39 32.82 16.28
N LYS A 53 24.30 31.71 15.53
CA LYS A 53 25.32 30.65 15.54
C LYS A 53 26.66 31.12 14.96
N ALA A 54 26.62 31.91 13.89
CA ALA A 54 27.83 32.41 13.23
C ALA A 54 28.51 33.53 14.03
N HIS A 55 27.74 34.30 14.80
CA HIS A 55 28.21 35.45 15.57
C HIS A 55 27.68 35.39 17.01
N PRO A 56 28.17 34.44 17.82
CA PRO A 56 27.73 34.29 19.21
C PRO A 56 28.05 35.56 20.01
N GLY A 57 27.11 36.01 20.84
CA GLY A 57 27.27 37.20 21.69
C GLY A 57 27.10 38.56 20.97
N ALA A 58 27.01 38.58 19.64
CA ALA A 58 26.90 39.83 18.87
C ALA A 58 25.49 40.44 18.81
N PHE A 59 24.52 39.82 19.49
CA PHE A 59 23.11 40.23 19.46
C PHE A 59 22.67 40.74 20.83
N SER A 60 22.04 41.90 20.84
CA SER A 60 21.29 42.40 21.99
C SER A 60 19.80 42.14 21.78
N LYS A 61 19.09 41.79 22.86
CA LYS A 61 17.64 41.56 22.86
C LYS A 61 16.95 42.65 23.65
N THR A 62 16.00 43.30 23.02
CA THR A 62 15.12 44.30 23.62
C THR A 62 13.69 43.80 23.57
N ILE A 63 13.01 43.79 24.72
CA ILE A 63 11.58 43.48 24.76
C ILE A 63 10.83 44.72 24.33
N LEU A 64 9.98 44.59 23.32
CA LEU A 64 9.20 45.70 22.78
C LEU A 64 7.90 45.88 23.55
N ASP A 65 7.18 44.78 23.78
CA ASP A 65 5.92 44.78 24.53
C ASP A 65 5.53 43.37 24.97
N VAL A 66 4.63 43.28 25.97
CA VAL A 66 4.12 42.06 26.57
C VAL A 66 2.61 42.03 26.47
N PHE A 67 2.07 40.88 26.05
CA PHE A 67 0.67 40.70 25.70
C PHE A 67 0.05 39.53 26.47
N ASP A 68 -1.26 39.64 26.70
CA ASP A 68 -2.06 38.58 27.31
C ASP A 68 -2.36 37.47 26.30
N THR A 69 -2.56 37.83 25.02
CA THR A 69 -2.86 36.87 23.95
C THR A 69 -1.73 36.79 22.90
N ARG A 70 -1.67 35.65 22.21
CA ARG A 70 -0.72 35.48 21.09
C ARG A 70 -1.12 36.32 19.89
N GLU A 71 -2.42 36.53 19.72
CA GLU A 71 -3.03 37.28 18.64
C GLU A 71 -2.63 38.76 18.69
N GLU A 72 -2.61 39.37 19.87
CA GLU A 72 -2.11 40.74 20.08
C GLU A 72 -0.62 40.85 19.74
N ALA A 73 0.20 39.91 20.23
CA ALA A 73 1.63 39.87 19.90
C ALA A 73 1.86 39.72 18.38
N ARG A 74 1.04 38.91 17.69
CA ARG A 74 1.07 38.76 16.23
C ARG A 74 0.65 40.04 15.51
N ALA A 75 -0.33 40.77 16.04
CA ALA A 75 -0.75 42.06 15.48
C ALA A 75 0.38 43.08 15.55
N MET A 76 1.10 43.15 16.68
CA MET A 76 2.28 44.00 16.81
C MET A 76 3.40 43.59 15.85
N GLU A 77 3.73 42.30 15.78
CA GLU A 77 4.76 41.81 14.85
C GLU A 77 4.40 42.11 13.38
N ARG A 78 3.12 41.96 13.01
CA ARG A 78 2.62 42.32 11.67
C ARG A 78 2.77 43.81 11.38
N ALA A 79 2.52 44.67 12.36
CA ALA A 79 2.67 46.12 12.21
C ALA A 79 4.15 46.52 12.04
N LEU A 80 5.08 45.82 12.72
CA LEU A 80 6.52 46.10 12.66
C LEU A 80 7.21 45.45 11.45
N VAL A 81 6.74 44.29 11.02
CA VAL A 81 7.34 43.48 9.95
C VAL A 81 6.43 43.47 8.73
N GLY A 82 6.39 44.61 8.04
CA GLY A 82 5.76 44.74 6.72
C GLY A 82 6.61 44.17 5.59
N LEU A 83 6.12 44.34 4.36
CA LEU A 83 6.80 43.88 3.14
C LEU A 83 8.17 44.56 2.95
N GLU A 84 8.26 45.86 3.28
CA GLU A 84 9.51 46.62 3.21
C GLU A 84 10.55 46.09 4.21
N THR A 85 10.13 45.81 5.45
CA THR A 85 10.97 45.21 6.48
C THR A 85 11.47 43.83 6.04
N ALA A 86 10.60 42.98 5.51
CA ALA A 86 10.96 41.62 5.08
C ALA A 86 11.89 41.60 3.85
N ASN A 87 11.78 42.59 2.97
CA ASN A 87 12.64 42.73 1.80
C ASN A 87 13.92 43.55 2.06
N SER A 88 14.05 44.16 3.25
CA SER A 88 15.21 44.95 3.61
C SER A 88 16.43 44.08 3.88
N LYS A 89 17.57 44.44 3.28
CA LYS A 89 18.87 43.80 3.55
C LYS A 89 19.32 43.89 5.02
N TRP A 90 18.73 44.80 5.78
CA TRP A 90 19.03 45.03 7.19
C TRP A 90 18.20 44.14 8.13
N SER A 91 17.17 43.47 7.61
CA SER A 91 16.30 42.60 8.39
C SER A 91 16.70 41.13 8.24
N TYR A 92 16.53 40.37 9.33
CA TYR A 92 16.61 38.91 9.31
C TYR A 92 15.23 38.24 9.16
N ASN A 93 14.14 39.02 9.12
CA ASN A 93 12.80 38.50 8.86
C ASN A 93 12.70 38.08 7.38
N LEU A 94 12.34 36.82 7.12
CA LEU A 94 12.22 36.27 5.76
C LEU A 94 10.81 36.41 5.18
N VAL A 95 9.84 36.70 6.05
CA VAL A 95 8.41 36.83 5.74
C VAL A 95 7.86 37.96 6.59
N THR A 96 6.70 38.45 6.19
CA THR A 96 5.89 39.42 6.95
C THR A 96 5.49 38.87 8.31
N GLY A 97 5.29 39.78 9.27
CA GLY A 97 4.95 39.43 10.65
C GLY A 97 3.54 38.87 10.80
N GLY A 98 3.32 38.08 11.85
CA GLY A 98 2.01 37.50 12.15
C GLY A 98 1.59 36.35 11.23
N GLU A 99 2.44 35.89 10.32
CA GLU A 99 2.23 34.68 9.53
C GLU A 99 2.94 33.48 10.17
N ASP A 100 2.24 32.34 10.24
CA ASP A 100 2.89 31.08 10.58
C ASP A 100 3.77 30.67 9.40
N SER A 101 5.09 30.88 9.53
CA SER A 101 6.11 30.55 8.54
C SER A 101 6.05 29.05 8.18
N GLY A 102 5.23 28.68 7.18
CA GLY A 102 5.06 27.28 6.81
C GLY A 102 3.82 26.95 5.97
N LEU A 103 2.79 27.80 5.96
CA LEU A 103 1.62 27.59 5.11
C LEU A 103 1.87 28.20 3.73
N ALA A 104 2.44 27.39 2.83
CA ALA A 104 2.51 27.74 1.42
C ALA A 104 1.09 28.00 0.88
N SER A 105 0.90 29.07 0.11
CA SER A 105 -0.36 29.31 -0.61
C SER A 105 -0.69 28.12 -1.52
N GLU A 106 -1.97 27.92 -1.86
CA GLU A 106 -2.36 26.87 -2.81
C GLU A 106 -1.63 27.01 -4.14
N GLU A 107 -1.40 28.24 -4.60
CA GLU A 107 -0.59 28.54 -5.78
C GLU A 107 0.87 28.06 -5.61
N THR A 108 1.49 28.34 -4.46
CA THR A 108 2.86 27.89 -4.18
C THR A 108 2.93 26.36 -4.11
N LYS A 109 1.94 25.71 -3.51
CA LYS A 109 1.84 24.24 -3.48
C LYS A 109 1.71 23.67 -4.88
N ALA A 110 0.87 24.27 -5.74
CA ALA A 110 0.70 23.87 -7.12
C ALA A 110 2.01 24.01 -7.92
N ARG A 111 2.72 25.14 -7.77
CA ARG A 111 4.02 25.37 -8.41
C ARG A 111 5.07 24.35 -7.98
N ILE A 112 5.16 24.06 -6.68
CA ILE A 112 6.07 23.02 -6.14
C ILE A 112 5.69 21.65 -6.70
N SER A 113 4.40 21.33 -6.76
CA SER A 113 3.93 20.06 -7.30
C SER A 113 4.27 19.89 -8.78
N ALA A 114 4.06 20.93 -9.60
CA ALA A 114 4.40 20.92 -11.01
C ALA A 114 5.91 20.79 -11.24
N ALA A 115 6.72 21.49 -10.46
CA ALA A 115 8.19 21.39 -10.53
C ALA A 115 8.68 19.98 -10.15
N ASN A 116 8.09 19.36 -9.12
CA ASN A 116 8.42 18.00 -8.73
C ASN A 116 8.00 16.98 -9.81
N LEU A 117 6.83 17.15 -10.42
CA LEU A 117 6.39 16.26 -11.49
C LEU A 117 7.38 16.28 -12.67
N ARG A 118 7.77 17.49 -13.13
CA ARG A 118 8.78 17.66 -14.18
C ARG A 118 10.12 17.04 -13.82
N ARG A 119 10.59 17.23 -12.58
CA ARG A 119 11.83 16.61 -12.10
C ARG A 119 11.78 15.08 -12.17
N PHE A 120 10.63 14.48 -11.89
CA PHE A 120 10.45 13.03 -11.95
C PHE A 120 10.07 12.51 -13.35
N GLU A 121 9.94 13.36 -14.37
CA GLU A 121 9.85 12.91 -15.76
C GLU A 121 11.23 12.42 -16.25
N ASP A 122 12.32 13.08 -15.83
CA ASP A 122 13.69 12.65 -16.14
C ASP A 122 14.05 11.32 -15.44
N PRO A 123 14.38 10.26 -16.20
CA PRO A 123 14.85 8.99 -15.65
C PRO A 123 16.09 9.11 -14.75
N ALA A 124 17.01 10.03 -15.05
CA ALA A 124 18.26 10.18 -14.30
C ALA A 124 18.00 10.74 -12.89
N GLU A 125 17.17 11.77 -12.77
CA GLU A 125 16.76 12.31 -11.47
C GLU A 125 15.88 11.33 -10.66
N ARG A 126 15.02 10.55 -11.34
CA ARG A 126 14.30 9.42 -10.71
C ARG A 126 15.27 8.42 -10.09
N GLU A 127 16.27 8.00 -10.84
CA GLU A 127 17.24 7.00 -10.38
C GLU A 127 18.14 7.56 -9.28
N LYS A 128 18.60 8.81 -9.39
CA LYS A 128 19.35 9.49 -8.31
C LYS A 128 18.57 9.52 -7.01
N THR A 129 17.29 9.89 -7.07
CA THR A 129 16.41 9.92 -5.88
C THR A 129 16.15 8.51 -5.34
N GLY A 130 15.96 7.54 -6.23
CA GLY A 130 15.79 6.13 -5.88
C GLY A 130 17.03 5.53 -5.22
N ALA A 131 18.22 5.82 -5.77
CA ALA A 131 19.51 5.37 -5.26
C ALA A 131 19.79 5.94 -3.87
N ALA A 132 19.56 7.24 -3.65
CA ALA A 132 19.68 7.85 -2.34
C ALA A 132 18.75 7.17 -1.32
N SER A 133 17.50 6.89 -1.71
CA SER A 133 16.54 6.20 -0.84
C SER A 133 17.02 4.77 -0.52
N ARG A 134 17.50 4.02 -1.52
CA ARG A 134 18.01 2.66 -1.33
C ARG A 134 19.28 2.63 -0.46
N SER A 135 20.16 3.61 -0.62
CA SER A 135 21.37 3.76 0.19
C SER A 135 21.03 3.99 1.67
N VAL A 136 20.09 4.90 1.96
CA VAL A 136 19.58 5.10 3.32
C VAL A 136 18.96 3.81 3.87
N TRP A 137 18.15 3.11 3.09
CA TRP A 137 17.60 1.82 3.53
C TRP A 137 18.68 0.77 3.81
N ALA A 138 19.74 0.73 2.99
CA ALA A 138 20.86 -0.18 3.14
C ALA A 138 21.68 0.10 4.40
N SER A 139 21.86 1.37 4.78
CA SER A 139 22.62 1.75 5.97
C SER A 139 21.90 1.49 7.31
N LEU A 140 20.58 1.29 7.28
CA LEU A 140 19.80 1.03 8.50
C LEU A 140 20.02 -0.39 9.04
N SER A 141 20.11 -0.51 10.36
CA SER A 141 20.15 -1.79 11.06
C SER A 141 18.82 -2.55 10.93
N PRO A 142 18.80 -3.88 11.14
CA PRO A 142 17.56 -4.65 11.16
C PRO A 142 16.51 -4.10 12.14
N GLU A 143 16.95 -3.67 13.32
CA GLU A 143 16.10 -3.11 14.38
C GLU A 143 15.49 -1.77 13.98
N GLU A 144 16.28 -0.89 13.35
CA GLU A 144 15.79 0.40 12.84
C GLU A 144 14.77 0.19 11.71
N ARG A 145 15.03 -0.75 10.80
CA ARG A 145 14.08 -1.11 9.73
C ARG A 145 12.78 -1.65 10.31
N GLU A 146 12.85 -2.48 11.34
CA GLU A 146 11.66 -2.98 12.04
C GLU A 146 10.89 -1.85 12.72
N ALA A 147 11.56 -0.96 13.46
CA ALA A 147 10.93 0.18 14.12
C ALA A 147 10.20 1.11 13.12
N ILE A 148 10.81 1.38 11.96
CA ILE A 148 10.16 2.11 10.87
C ILE A 148 8.95 1.33 10.33
N GLY A 149 9.10 0.01 10.13
CA GLY A 149 8.03 -0.88 9.72
C GLY A 149 6.82 -0.85 10.66
N VAL A 150 7.06 -0.92 11.98
CA VAL A 150 6.02 -0.84 13.02
C VAL A 150 5.30 0.50 12.99
N LYS A 151 6.04 1.62 12.95
CA LYS A 151 5.46 2.98 12.89
C LYS A 151 4.60 3.17 11.64
N ARG A 152 5.10 2.75 10.47
CA ARG A 152 4.37 2.80 9.19
C ARG A 152 3.14 1.90 9.22
N GLY A 153 3.27 0.70 9.78
CA GLY A 153 2.17 -0.26 9.94
C GLY A 153 1.05 0.28 10.83
N ALA A 154 1.38 0.89 11.97
CA ALA A 154 0.41 1.51 12.87
C ALA A 154 -0.34 2.67 12.20
N THR A 155 0.39 3.52 11.47
CA THR A 155 -0.19 4.64 10.72
C THR A 155 -1.13 4.15 9.62
N ASN A 156 -0.72 3.16 8.83
CA ASN A 156 -1.57 2.56 7.80
C ASN A 156 -2.82 1.90 8.41
N ARG A 157 -2.69 1.23 9.55
CA ARG A 157 -3.84 0.62 10.24
C ARG A 157 -4.87 1.67 10.64
N ARG A 158 -4.44 2.80 11.21
CA ARG A 158 -5.32 3.94 11.53
C ARG A 158 -5.99 4.50 10.28
N ARG A 159 -5.23 4.69 9.20
CA ARG A 159 -5.77 5.17 7.92
C ARG A 159 -6.86 4.25 7.36
N TYR A 160 -6.67 2.93 7.45
CA TYR A 160 -7.66 1.96 6.96
C TYR A 160 -8.80 1.67 7.94
N GLN A 161 -8.79 2.23 9.16
CA GLN A 161 -9.96 2.20 10.04
C GLN A 161 -11.02 3.22 9.60
N ASP A 162 -10.61 4.33 8.98
CA ASP A 162 -11.53 5.33 8.43
C ASP A 162 -12.32 4.77 7.22
N PRO A 163 -13.67 4.69 7.31
CA PRO A 163 -14.52 4.26 6.21
C PRO A 163 -14.36 5.10 4.93
N ALA A 164 -14.14 6.41 5.05
CA ALA A 164 -14.00 7.31 3.90
C ALA A 164 -12.72 7.01 3.11
N GLU A 165 -11.58 6.86 3.80
CA GLU A 165 -10.31 6.46 3.19
C GLU A 165 -10.39 5.07 2.56
N ARG A 166 -11.05 4.09 3.20
CA ARG A 166 -11.28 2.77 2.58
C ARG A 166 -12.07 2.88 1.27
N LYS A 167 -13.13 3.68 1.26
CA LYS A 167 -13.97 3.91 0.07
C LYS A 167 -13.16 4.54 -1.06
N ARG A 168 -12.39 5.60 -0.75
CA ARG A 168 -11.48 6.27 -1.71
C ARG A 168 -10.44 5.30 -2.27
N HIS A 169 -9.76 4.54 -1.40
CA HIS A 169 -8.76 3.57 -1.83
C HIS A 169 -9.36 2.46 -2.71
N ARG A 170 -10.57 1.98 -2.39
CA ARG A 170 -11.26 0.97 -3.20
C ARG A 170 -11.68 1.51 -4.57
N ALA A 171 -12.12 2.77 -4.65
CA ALA A 171 -12.45 3.43 -5.91
C ALA A 171 -11.21 3.57 -6.81
N MET A 172 -10.10 4.07 -6.24
CA MET A 172 -8.82 4.18 -6.95
C MET A 172 -8.32 2.81 -7.45
N LEU A 173 -8.41 1.76 -6.64
CA LEU A 173 -8.07 0.42 -7.10
C LEU A 173 -8.98 -0.04 -8.24
N LYS A 174 -10.30 0.17 -8.14
CA LYS A 174 -11.25 -0.22 -9.19
C LYS A 174 -10.90 0.44 -10.53
N GLU A 175 -10.54 1.72 -10.51
CA GLU A 175 -10.11 2.48 -11.68
C GLU A 175 -8.80 1.92 -12.25
N ARG A 176 -7.78 1.69 -11.41
CA ARG A 176 -6.52 1.07 -11.87
C ARG A 176 -6.71 -0.31 -12.48
N TYR A 177 -7.59 -1.13 -11.90
CA TYR A 177 -7.92 -2.44 -12.45
C TYR A 177 -8.87 -2.35 -13.66
N ALA A 178 -9.41 -1.20 -14.03
CA ALA A 178 -10.15 -1.07 -15.28
C ALA A 178 -9.20 -1.17 -16.49
N ASP A 179 -7.98 -0.63 -16.36
CA ASP A 179 -6.91 -0.70 -17.35
C ASP A 179 -6.43 -2.16 -17.57
N PRO A 180 -6.57 -2.72 -18.79
CA PRO A 180 -6.07 -4.05 -19.16
C PRO A 180 -4.55 -4.21 -18.99
N ASP A 181 -3.76 -3.17 -19.26
CA ASP A 181 -2.30 -3.25 -19.22
C ASP A 181 -1.79 -3.32 -17.78
N TYR A 182 -2.43 -2.56 -16.89
CA TYR A 182 -2.19 -2.68 -15.46
C TYR A 182 -2.52 -4.08 -14.94
N LYS A 183 -3.67 -4.65 -15.33
CA LYS A 183 -4.08 -6.01 -14.94
C LYS A 183 -3.06 -7.05 -15.35
N THR A 184 -2.58 -6.99 -16.59
CA THR A 184 -1.59 -7.95 -17.13
C THR A 184 -0.27 -7.83 -16.39
N ARG A 185 0.31 -6.62 -16.27
CA ARG A 185 1.56 -6.40 -15.54
C ARG A 185 1.47 -6.82 -14.07
N HIS A 186 0.34 -6.56 -13.43
CA HIS A 186 0.11 -6.96 -12.05
C HIS A 186 0.03 -8.50 -11.91
N ALA A 187 -0.69 -9.17 -12.81
CA ALA A 187 -0.79 -10.62 -12.82
C ALA A 187 0.57 -11.30 -13.07
N GLU A 188 1.36 -10.77 -14.00
CA GLU A 188 2.71 -11.23 -14.28
C GLU A 188 3.65 -11.04 -13.09
N SER A 189 3.61 -9.87 -12.44
CA SER A 189 4.40 -9.61 -11.23
C SER A 189 4.09 -10.62 -10.13
N VAL A 190 2.81 -10.89 -9.86
CA VAL A 190 2.38 -11.89 -8.87
C VAL A 190 2.80 -13.30 -9.31
N SER A 191 2.67 -13.63 -10.60
CA SER A 191 3.11 -14.92 -11.15
C SER A 191 4.62 -15.13 -10.96
N ASN A 192 5.43 -14.12 -11.28
CA ASN A 192 6.90 -14.18 -11.17
C ASN A 192 7.36 -14.44 -9.73
N VAL A 193 6.74 -13.80 -8.74
CA VAL A 193 7.02 -14.08 -7.32
C VAL A 193 6.67 -15.53 -6.97
N ASN A 194 5.57 -16.07 -7.48
CA ASN A 194 5.15 -17.44 -7.18
C ASN A 194 5.90 -18.51 -7.98
N ARG A 195 6.59 -18.15 -9.08
CA ARG A 195 7.44 -19.08 -9.84
C ARG A 195 8.74 -19.41 -9.10
N SER A 196 9.31 -18.48 -8.34
CA SER A 196 10.53 -18.73 -7.57
C SER A 196 10.25 -19.51 -6.29
N ARG A 197 11.16 -20.43 -5.94
CA ARG A 197 11.09 -21.18 -4.66
C ARG A 197 11.13 -20.22 -3.47
N GLU A 198 11.98 -19.21 -3.54
CA GLU A 198 12.13 -18.18 -2.50
C GLU A 198 10.87 -17.33 -2.32
N GLY A 199 10.22 -16.92 -3.42
CA GLY A 199 8.98 -16.15 -3.34
C GLY A 199 7.84 -16.98 -2.73
N ARG A 200 7.73 -18.27 -3.10
CA ARG A 200 6.79 -19.20 -2.45
C ARG A 200 7.10 -19.37 -0.96
N ALA A 201 8.38 -19.54 -0.59
CA ALA A 201 8.80 -19.65 0.80
C ALA A 201 8.46 -18.40 1.61
N ARG A 202 8.71 -17.20 1.07
CA ARG A 202 8.32 -15.92 1.69
C ARG A 202 6.82 -15.79 1.90
N ASN A 203 6.02 -16.12 0.88
CA ASN A 203 4.56 -16.10 0.98
C ASN A 203 4.04 -17.09 2.03
N SER A 204 4.62 -18.30 2.07
CA SER A 204 4.31 -19.31 3.07
C SER A 204 4.67 -18.84 4.49
N ALA A 205 5.87 -18.28 4.68
CA ALA A 205 6.31 -17.75 5.97
C ALA A 205 5.42 -16.59 6.45
N GLY A 206 4.98 -15.70 5.55
CA GLY A 206 4.02 -14.65 5.86
C GLY A 206 2.67 -15.18 6.31
N ASN A 207 2.15 -16.21 5.64
CA ASN A 207 0.93 -16.89 6.04
C ASN A 207 1.10 -17.59 7.39
N LEU A 208 2.22 -18.27 7.62
CA LEU A 208 2.50 -18.93 8.89
C LEU A 208 2.52 -17.92 10.03
N LYS A 209 3.19 -16.78 9.86
CA LYS A 209 3.19 -15.68 10.84
C LYS A 209 1.79 -15.14 11.11
N ARG A 210 0.97 -14.99 10.07
CA ARG A 210 -0.41 -14.48 10.19
C ARG A 210 -1.30 -15.37 11.07
N TYR A 211 -1.07 -16.68 11.03
CA TYR A 211 -1.85 -17.67 11.78
C TYR A 211 -1.07 -18.27 12.96
N ALA A 212 0.12 -17.75 13.28
CA ALA A 212 1.00 -18.33 14.30
C ALA A 212 0.35 -18.36 15.70
N ASN A 213 -0.44 -17.34 16.01
CA ASN A 213 -1.11 -17.18 17.31
C ASN A 213 -2.59 -17.58 17.27
N GLU A 214 -3.03 -18.29 16.22
CA GLU A 214 -4.42 -18.72 16.07
C GLU A 214 -4.70 -19.91 17.00
N THR A 215 -5.69 -19.78 17.88
CA THR A 215 -6.10 -20.92 18.74
C THR A 215 -6.74 -22.02 17.90
N PRO A 216 -6.76 -23.29 18.37
CA PRO A 216 -7.45 -24.38 17.66
C PRO A 216 -8.91 -24.05 17.31
N LYS A 217 -9.63 -23.37 18.21
CA LYS A 217 -11.01 -22.90 18.00
C LYS A 217 -11.12 -21.87 16.87
N GLN A 218 -10.23 -20.87 16.85
CA GLN A 218 -10.20 -19.86 15.80
C GLN A 218 -9.86 -20.48 14.44
N ARG A 219 -8.90 -21.41 14.41
CA ARG A 219 -8.52 -22.17 13.21
C ARG A 219 -9.69 -22.99 12.68
N ALA A 220 -10.41 -23.70 13.54
CA ALA A 220 -11.59 -24.48 13.17
C ALA A 220 -12.67 -23.58 12.55
N ALA A 221 -13.03 -22.47 13.21
CA ALA A 221 -14.02 -21.53 12.71
C ALA A 221 -13.64 -20.91 11.35
N ARG A 222 -12.36 -20.61 11.13
CA ARG A 222 -11.87 -20.11 9.84
C ARG A 222 -11.98 -21.16 8.73
N ILE A 223 -11.63 -22.40 9.03
CA ILE A 223 -11.74 -23.52 8.08
C ILE A 223 -13.20 -23.78 7.75
N GLU A 224 -14.07 -23.80 8.75
CA GLU A 224 -15.51 -23.95 8.60
C GLU A 224 -16.09 -22.86 7.69
N LYS A 225 -15.82 -21.58 7.98
CA LYS A 225 -16.25 -20.46 7.14
C LYS A 225 -15.77 -20.55 5.69
N ALA A 226 -14.53 -21.01 5.48
CA ALA A 226 -14.01 -21.22 4.13
C ALA A 226 -14.73 -22.39 3.43
N THR A 227 -15.07 -23.43 4.17
CA THR A 227 -15.78 -24.62 3.69
C THR A 227 -17.22 -24.28 3.34
N GLU A 228 -17.93 -23.54 4.19
CA GLU A 228 -19.28 -23.02 3.93
C GLU A 228 -19.33 -22.18 2.66
N ARG A 229 -18.39 -21.24 2.51
CA ARG A 229 -18.30 -20.43 1.29
C ARG A 229 -18.09 -21.31 0.06
N ASN A 230 -17.21 -22.31 0.13
CA ASN A 230 -16.98 -23.22 -0.99
C ASN A 230 -18.22 -24.09 -1.29
N ARG A 231 -18.97 -24.50 -0.25
CA ARG A 231 -20.23 -25.23 -0.39
C ARG A 231 -21.30 -24.37 -1.07
N ALA A 232 -21.42 -23.10 -0.66
CA ALA A 232 -22.34 -22.16 -1.30
C ALA A 232 -21.99 -21.94 -2.78
N LEU A 233 -20.70 -21.76 -3.11
CA LEU A 233 -20.25 -21.65 -4.49
C LEU A 233 -20.51 -22.93 -5.30
N ALA A 234 -20.39 -24.11 -4.68
CA ALA A 234 -20.68 -25.39 -5.33
C ALA A 234 -22.18 -25.62 -5.59
N GLN A 235 -23.06 -24.85 -4.95
CA GLN A 235 -24.51 -24.89 -5.17
C GLN A 235 -24.97 -23.78 -6.12
N ASP A 236 -24.17 -22.73 -6.32
CA ASP A 236 -24.45 -21.61 -7.22
C ASP A 236 -24.31 -22.04 -8.71
N PRO A 237 -25.41 -22.14 -9.47
CA PRO A 237 -25.37 -22.57 -10.86
C PRO A 237 -24.58 -21.62 -11.76
N ALA A 238 -24.61 -20.31 -11.49
CA ALA A 238 -23.89 -19.32 -12.29
C ALA A 238 -22.38 -19.44 -12.08
N TRP A 239 -21.95 -19.70 -10.84
CA TRP A 239 -20.55 -19.99 -10.55
C TRP A 239 -20.09 -21.30 -11.18
N LEU A 240 -20.89 -22.36 -11.08
CA LEU A 240 -20.60 -23.67 -11.67
C LEU A 240 -20.44 -23.57 -13.19
N GLU A 241 -21.38 -22.92 -13.89
CA GLU A 241 -21.29 -22.77 -15.35
C GLU A 241 -20.10 -21.91 -15.75
N LYS A 242 -19.83 -20.81 -15.04
CA LYS A 242 -18.65 -19.98 -15.29
C LYS A 242 -17.35 -20.76 -15.13
N ASN A 243 -17.26 -21.60 -14.10
CA ASN A 243 -16.08 -22.44 -13.85
C ASN A 243 -15.97 -23.56 -14.89
N ALA A 244 -17.07 -24.23 -15.23
CA ALA A 244 -17.13 -25.24 -16.28
C ALA A 244 -16.72 -24.67 -17.64
N ALA A 245 -17.25 -23.50 -18.02
CA ALA A 245 -16.89 -22.79 -19.24
C ALA A 245 -15.39 -22.45 -19.29
N ALA A 246 -14.80 -22.02 -18.16
CA ALA A 246 -13.36 -21.75 -18.09
C ALA A 246 -12.49 -23.01 -18.32
N VAL A 247 -12.92 -24.17 -17.80
CA VAL A 247 -12.26 -25.47 -18.00
C VAL A 247 -12.46 -26.00 -19.43
N ARG A 248 -13.64 -25.76 -20.03
CA ARG A 248 -13.95 -26.17 -21.40
C ARG A 248 -13.13 -25.43 -22.47
N ARG A 249 -12.52 -24.28 -22.14
CA ARG A 249 -11.66 -23.54 -23.07
C ARG A 249 -10.51 -24.45 -23.57
N PRO A 250 -10.27 -24.52 -24.90
CA PRO A 250 -9.27 -25.42 -25.48
C PRO A 250 -7.88 -25.27 -24.85
N GLU A 251 -7.43 -24.03 -24.65
CA GLU A 251 -6.13 -23.75 -24.03
C GLU A 251 -6.02 -24.25 -22.59
N THR A 252 -7.07 -24.06 -21.78
CA THR A 252 -7.11 -24.53 -20.39
C THR A 252 -7.05 -26.06 -20.37
N ARG A 253 -7.83 -26.72 -21.23
CA ARG A 253 -7.87 -28.18 -21.31
C ARG A 253 -6.54 -28.77 -21.80
N ALA A 254 -5.88 -28.12 -22.75
CA ALA A 254 -4.54 -28.50 -23.21
C ALA A 254 -3.50 -28.39 -22.08
N LYS A 255 -3.52 -27.29 -21.31
CA LYS A 255 -2.63 -27.10 -20.15
C LYS A 255 -2.87 -28.14 -19.06
N LEU A 256 -4.13 -28.42 -18.73
CA LEU A 256 -4.49 -29.45 -17.75
C LEU A 256 -4.02 -30.83 -18.21
N SER A 257 -4.28 -31.19 -19.47
CA SER A 257 -3.84 -32.47 -20.05
C SER A 257 -2.31 -32.61 -20.08
N ALA A 258 -1.57 -31.56 -20.44
CA ALA A 258 -0.11 -31.57 -20.43
C ALA A 258 0.44 -31.73 -19.01
N SER A 259 -0.18 -31.06 -18.02
CA SER A 259 0.20 -31.23 -16.61
C SER A 259 -0.10 -32.64 -16.10
N GLU A 260 -1.25 -33.22 -16.46
CA GLU A 260 -1.59 -34.60 -16.09
C GLU A 260 -0.64 -35.61 -16.71
N ARG A 261 -0.28 -35.45 -17.99
CA ARG A 261 0.71 -36.32 -18.65
C ARG A 261 2.05 -36.31 -17.91
N LYS A 262 2.58 -35.13 -17.60
CA LYS A 262 3.82 -34.99 -16.81
C LYS A 262 3.74 -35.69 -15.44
N LEU A 263 2.61 -35.57 -14.74
CA LEU A 263 2.40 -36.23 -13.45
C LEU A 263 2.27 -37.75 -13.57
N CYS A 264 1.72 -38.25 -14.68
CA CYS A 264 1.59 -39.68 -14.95
C CYS A 264 2.92 -40.30 -15.44
N GLU A 265 3.79 -39.52 -16.08
CA GLU A 265 5.10 -39.98 -16.53
C GLU A 265 6.08 -40.13 -15.37
N ASP A 266 6.02 -39.25 -14.36
CA ASP A 266 6.84 -39.30 -13.14
C ASP A 266 6.61 -40.59 -12.33
N PRO A 267 7.61 -41.50 -12.22
CA PRO A 267 7.50 -42.73 -11.46
C PRO A 267 7.18 -42.52 -9.97
N ALA A 268 7.76 -41.49 -9.34
CA ALA A 268 7.57 -41.22 -7.92
C ALA A 268 6.14 -40.74 -7.64
N GLU A 269 5.57 -39.94 -8.53
CA GLU A 269 4.19 -39.48 -8.39
C GLU A 269 3.17 -40.59 -8.72
N ARG A 270 3.48 -41.49 -9.67
CA ARG A 270 2.71 -42.71 -9.90
C ARG A 270 2.64 -43.58 -8.65
N GLU A 271 3.77 -43.81 -8.01
CA GLU A 271 3.84 -44.61 -6.77
C GLU A 271 3.06 -43.94 -5.64
N ARG A 272 3.20 -42.62 -5.44
CA ARG A 272 2.41 -41.86 -4.47
C ARG A 272 0.90 -41.94 -4.73
N ARG A 273 0.48 -41.85 -6.00
CA ARG A 273 -0.93 -41.98 -6.39
C ARG A 273 -1.45 -43.38 -6.09
N SER A 274 -0.68 -44.42 -6.42
CA SER A 274 -1.00 -45.81 -6.10
C SER A 274 -1.13 -46.02 -4.60
N ALA A 275 -0.17 -45.53 -3.80
CA ALA A 275 -0.20 -45.62 -2.34
C ALA A 275 -1.41 -44.88 -1.73
N ARG A 276 -1.78 -43.69 -2.24
CA ARG A 276 -2.99 -42.97 -1.81
C ARG A 276 -4.25 -43.75 -2.15
N GLN A 277 -4.30 -44.36 -3.33
CA GLN A 277 -5.44 -45.15 -3.77
C GLN A 277 -5.59 -46.41 -2.92
N LEU A 278 -4.50 -47.12 -2.64
CA LEU A 278 -4.47 -48.25 -1.72
C LEU A 278 -4.93 -47.84 -0.32
N LYS A 279 -4.42 -46.74 0.23
CA LYS A 279 -4.82 -46.23 1.55
C LYS A 279 -6.30 -45.85 1.62
N ARG A 280 -6.85 -45.24 0.56
CA ARG A 280 -8.27 -44.87 0.49
C ARG A 280 -9.20 -46.09 0.60
N TYR A 281 -8.73 -47.24 0.16
CA TYR A 281 -9.51 -48.47 0.06
C TYR A 281 -8.98 -49.59 0.96
N ALA A 282 -8.04 -49.28 1.86
CA ALA A 282 -7.39 -50.27 2.72
C ALA A 282 -8.37 -50.97 3.67
N ASN A 283 -9.44 -50.26 4.04
CA ASN A 283 -10.45 -50.73 4.99
C ASN A 283 -11.79 -51.07 4.32
N GLU A 284 -11.83 -51.23 2.99
CA GLU A 284 -13.06 -51.64 2.30
C GLU A 284 -13.40 -53.09 2.62
N THR A 285 -14.67 -53.35 2.96
CA THR A 285 -15.18 -54.72 3.04
C THR A 285 -15.31 -55.34 1.63
N PRO A 286 -15.36 -56.69 1.51
CA PRO A 286 -15.59 -57.35 0.23
C PRO A 286 -16.83 -56.85 -0.50
N ASP A 287 -17.91 -56.57 0.22
CA ASP A 287 -19.17 -56.06 -0.35
C ASP A 287 -19.02 -54.63 -0.86
N GLN A 288 -18.34 -53.75 -0.12
CA GLN A 288 -18.03 -52.38 -0.56
C GLN A 288 -17.15 -52.40 -1.82
N LYS A 289 -16.19 -53.33 -1.88
CA LYS A 289 -15.32 -53.53 -3.04
C LYS A 289 -16.11 -54.01 -4.26
N ALA A 290 -17.05 -54.94 -4.08
CA ALA A 290 -17.93 -55.45 -5.12
C ALA A 290 -18.89 -54.35 -5.64
N ALA A 291 -19.56 -53.64 -4.73
CA ALA A 291 -20.45 -52.53 -5.06
C ALA A 291 -19.72 -51.42 -5.85
N ARG A 292 -18.49 -51.06 -5.45
CA ARG A 292 -17.67 -50.09 -6.21
C ARG A 292 -17.36 -50.58 -7.62
N ARG A 293 -16.96 -51.84 -7.78
CA ARG A 293 -16.64 -52.42 -9.09
C ARG A 293 -17.88 -52.42 -10.00
N GLN A 294 -19.03 -52.77 -9.44
CA GLN A 294 -20.31 -52.72 -10.13
C GLN A 294 -20.65 -51.28 -10.56
N ALA A 295 -20.56 -50.30 -9.65
CA ALA A 295 -20.80 -48.89 -9.96
C ALA A 295 -19.87 -48.35 -11.07
N ILE A 296 -18.59 -48.77 -11.09
CA ILE A 296 -17.65 -48.41 -12.16
C ILE A 296 -18.08 -49.04 -13.49
N SER A 297 -18.50 -50.31 -13.48
CA SER A 297 -18.98 -51.02 -14.66
C SER A 297 -20.23 -50.36 -15.24
N GLU A 298 -21.23 -50.11 -14.40
CA GLU A 298 -22.46 -49.42 -14.77
C GLU A 298 -22.18 -48.01 -15.30
N GLY A 299 -21.29 -47.25 -14.66
CA GLY A 299 -20.86 -45.94 -15.13
C GLY A 299 -20.22 -45.98 -16.53
N ARG A 300 -19.38 -46.99 -16.81
CA ARG A 300 -18.80 -47.21 -18.15
C ARG A 300 -19.86 -47.55 -19.18
N GLN A 301 -20.83 -48.40 -18.83
CA GLN A 301 -21.93 -48.76 -19.73
C GLN A 301 -22.82 -47.54 -20.04
N ARG A 302 -23.17 -46.74 -19.04
CA ARG A 302 -23.91 -45.47 -19.24
C ARG A 302 -23.16 -44.51 -20.16
N ALA A 303 -21.86 -44.33 -19.94
CA ALA A 303 -21.04 -43.47 -20.80
C ALA A 303 -20.96 -43.98 -22.25
N LYS A 304 -20.90 -45.31 -22.45
CA LYS A 304 -20.91 -45.92 -23.78
C LYS A 304 -22.26 -45.72 -24.47
N ALA A 305 -23.37 -45.91 -23.75
CA ALA A 305 -24.72 -45.68 -24.27
C ALA A 305 -24.94 -44.21 -24.66
N GLU A 306 -24.47 -43.27 -23.84
CA GLU A 306 -24.58 -41.83 -24.12
C GLU A 306 -23.77 -41.42 -25.35
N ARG A 307 -22.55 -41.94 -25.51
CA ARG A 307 -21.76 -41.72 -26.73
C ARG A 307 -22.48 -42.25 -27.98
N ALA A 308 -23.07 -43.44 -27.90
CA ALA A 308 -23.83 -44.01 -29.00
C ALA A 308 -25.08 -43.18 -29.34
N ARG A 309 -25.76 -42.63 -28.32
CA ARG A 309 -26.88 -41.70 -28.50
C ARG A 309 -26.43 -40.42 -29.22
N VAL A 310 -25.39 -39.75 -28.73
CA VAL A 310 -24.85 -38.52 -29.36
C VAL A 310 -24.43 -38.80 -30.80
N GLN A 311 -23.80 -39.95 -31.05
CA GLN A 311 -23.37 -40.32 -32.40
C GLN A 311 -24.56 -40.53 -33.35
N ARG A 312 -25.66 -41.13 -32.88
CA ARG A 312 -26.91 -41.25 -33.65
C ARG A 312 -27.57 -39.89 -33.92
N GLU A 313 -27.60 -39.00 -32.93
CA GLU A 313 -28.13 -37.63 -33.10
C GLU A 313 -27.32 -36.86 -34.16
N VAL A 314 -25.99 -36.95 -34.11
CA VAL A 314 -25.11 -36.34 -35.13
C VAL A 314 -25.37 -36.94 -36.52
N GLN A 315 -25.50 -38.26 -36.64
CA GLN A 315 -25.81 -38.90 -37.92
C GLN A 315 -27.17 -38.47 -38.47
N TRP A 316 -28.18 -38.32 -37.61
CA TRP A 316 -29.51 -37.88 -38.01
C TRP A 316 -29.51 -36.42 -38.50
N ILE A 317 -28.80 -35.53 -37.79
CA ILE A 317 -28.62 -34.13 -38.21
C ILE A 317 -27.91 -34.06 -39.56
N LEU A 318 -26.84 -34.85 -39.76
CA LEU A 318 -26.12 -34.89 -41.03
C LEU A 318 -27.00 -35.41 -42.18
N ALA A 319 -27.83 -36.43 -41.93
CA ALA A 319 -28.78 -36.95 -42.92
C ALA A 319 -29.85 -35.91 -43.29
N ALA A 320 -30.40 -35.19 -42.30
CA ALA A 320 -31.38 -34.12 -42.53
C ALA A 320 -30.79 -32.95 -43.33
N LEU A 321 -29.53 -32.57 -43.05
CA LEU A 321 -28.82 -31.54 -43.81
C LEU A 321 -28.55 -31.96 -45.26
N LEU A 322 -28.23 -33.24 -45.49
CA LEU A 322 -28.03 -33.78 -46.83
C LEU A 322 -29.35 -33.80 -47.62
N LEU A 323 -30.45 -34.25 -47.03
CA LEU A 323 -31.77 -34.24 -47.67
C LEU A 323 -32.21 -32.83 -48.07
N ASN A 324 -32.01 -31.84 -47.21
CA ASN A 324 -32.31 -30.44 -47.54
C ASN A 324 -31.42 -29.87 -48.65
N LYS A 325 -30.21 -30.38 -48.83
CA LYS A 325 -29.28 -29.94 -49.89
C LYS A 325 -29.63 -30.53 -51.26
N TYR A 326 -30.34 -31.66 -51.32
CA TYR A 326 -30.78 -32.30 -52.57
C TYR A 326 -32.25 -32.02 -52.91
N ALA A 327 -32.98 -31.31 -52.04
CA ALA A 327 -34.35 -30.84 -52.27
C ALA A 327 -34.44 -29.39 -52.78
N ALA A 328 -33.30 -28.72 -52.99
CA ALA A 328 -33.14 -27.38 -53.55
C ALA A 328 -32.43 -27.46 -54.91
#